data_AF-A0ABD0N7V2-F1
#
_entry.id   AF-A0ABD0N7V2-F1
#
_cell.length_a   1.000
_cell.length_b   1.000
_cell.length_c   1.000
_cell.angle_alpha   90.00
_cell.angle_beta   90.00
_cell.angle_gamma   90.00
#
_symmetry.space_group_name_H-M   'P 1'
#
loop_
_entity.id
_entity.type
_entity.pdbx_description
1 polymer ?
#
loop_
_entity_poly.entity_id
_entity_poly.type
_entity_poly.pdbx_seq_one_letter_code
_entity_poly.pdbx_strand_id
1 'polypeptide(L)'
;IRIKKPIKTKFRLPVFNWTALKPNQINGTVFNEIDDERVLEELDLEKFEEMFKTKAQGPVVDLSCSKSKVSTKAVNKVQLLDANRSKNLAITLRKANKTTEEICKAIQT
;
A
#
# COMPACT_ATOMS: atom_id res chain seq x y z
N ILE A 1 14.53 12.37 -15.20
CA ILE A 1 14.26 11.16 -14.36
C ILE A 1 13.68 10.09 -15.27
N ARG A 2 14.35 8.94 -15.38
CA ARG A 2 13.90 7.84 -16.23
C ARG A 2 12.87 7.01 -15.45
N ILE A 3 11.70 6.80 -16.03
CA ILE A 3 10.69 5.91 -15.44
C ILE A 3 11.17 4.47 -15.67
N LYS A 4 11.54 3.78 -14.59
CA LYS A 4 12.01 2.38 -14.64
C LYS A 4 10.82 1.42 -14.74
N LYS A 5 11.07 0.23 -15.32
CA LYS A 5 10.05 -0.82 -15.39
C LYS A 5 9.85 -1.43 -13.98
N PRO A 6 8.62 -1.79 -13.60
CA PRO A 6 8.38 -2.50 -12.34
C PRO A 6 9.14 -3.83 -12.31
N ILE A 7 9.80 -4.12 -11.19
CA ILE A 7 10.49 -5.39 -10.95
C ILE A 7 9.43 -6.48 -10.74
N LYS A 8 9.62 -7.61 -11.42
CA LYS A 8 8.78 -8.80 -11.22
C LYS A 8 9.42 -9.71 -10.18
N THR A 9 8.68 -10.06 -9.15
CA THR A 9 9.10 -11.00 -8.10
C THR A 9 8.49 -12.37 -8.32
N LYS A 10 9.15 -13.44 -7.84
CA LYS A 10 8.63 -14.82 -7.87
C LYS A 10 7.51 -14.99 -6.84
N PHE A 11 7.67 -14.41 -5.66
CA PHE A 11 6.67 -14.45 -4.59
C PHE A 11 5.99 -13.11 -4.36
N ARG A 12 4.77 -13.15 -3.81
CA ARG A 12 4.10 -11.95 -3.27
C ARG A 12 4.80 -11.54 -1.97
N LEU A 13 5.42 -10.35 -2.00
CA LEU A 13 6.07 -9.73 -0.85
C LEU A 13 5.12 -8.77 -0.10
N PRO A 14 5.38 -8.47 1.18
CA PRO A 14 4.71 -7.43 1.93
C PRO A 14 4.80 -6.09 1.20
N VAL A 15 3.72 -5.32 1.25
CA VAL A 15 3.75 -3.94 0.77
C VAL A 15 4.55 -3.10 1.74
N PHE A 16 5.54 -2.37 1.22
CA PHE A 16 6.25 -1.38 1.99
C PHE A 16 5.42 -0.09 2.05
N ASN A 17 4.94 0.25 3.25
CA ASN A 17 4.05 1.40 3.47
C ASN A 17 4.81 2.73 3.52
N TRP A 18 5.56 3.04 2.47
CA TRP A 18 6.26 4.31 2.27
C TRP A 18 5.47 5.26 1.36
N THR A 19 5.79 6.55 1.44
CA THR A 19 5.27 7.55 0.50
C THR A 19 6.37 7.90 -0.49
N ALA A 20 6.20 7.47 -1.75
CA ALA A 20 7.15 7.78 -2.81
C ALA A 20 7.10 9.28 -3.19
N LEU A 21 8.27 9.88 -3.41
CA LEU A 21 8.36 11.23 -3.95
C LEU A 21 7.94 11.25 -5.43
N LYS A 22 7.22 12.30 -5.83
CA LYS A 22 6.91 12.51 -7.25
C LYS A 22 8.20 12.86 -8.00
N PRO A 23 8.33 12.53 -9.30
CA PRO A 23 9.55 12.82 -10.05
C PRO A 23 10.00 14.29 -9.97
N ASN A 24 9.07 15.24 -9.99
CA ASN A 24 9.38 16.67 -9.87
C ASN A 24 9.94 17.10 -8.50
N GLN A 25 9.87 16.24 -7.48
CA GLN A 25 10.37 16.52 -6.12
C GLN A 25 11.77 15.92 -5.86
N ILE A 26 12.34 15.18 -6.81
CA ILE A 26 13.59 14.43 -6.61
C ILE A 26 14.83 15.30 -6.87
N ASN A 27 14.74 16.28 -7.77
CA ASN A 27 15.88 17.10 -8.17
C ASN A 27 16.44 17.89 -6.97
N GLY A 28 17.75 17.78 -6.73
CA GLY A 28 18.43 18.41 -5.59
C GLY A 28 18.24 17.70 -4.25
N THR A 29 17.67 16.49 -4.23
CA THR A 29 17.60 15.63 -3.03
C THR A 29 18.64 14.51 -3.09
N VAL A 30 18.91 13.87 -1.95
CA VAL A 30 19.79 12.69 -1.86
C VAL A 30 19.38 11.57 -2.82
N PHE A 31 18.10 11.46 -3.17
CA PHE A 31 17.59 10.45 -4.09
C PHE A 31 18.06 10.64 -5.54
N ASN A 32 18.64 11.80 -5.87
CA ASN A 32 19.23 12.03 -7.19
C ASN A 32 20.58 11.32 -7.37
N GLU A 33 21.27 11.00 -6.28
CA GLU A 33 22.59 10.37 -6.28
C GLU A 33 22.54 8.88 -5.95
N ILE A 34 21.39 8.40 -5.46
CA ILE A 34 21.18 6.99 -5.13
C ILE A 34 20.95 6.20 -6.43
N ASP A 35 21.77 5.17 -6.63
CA ASP A 35 21.61 4.20 -7.70
C ASP A 35 21.08 2.87 -7.15
N ASP A 36 19.79 2.63 -7.36
CA ASP A 36 19.09 1.42 -6.98
C ASP A 36 19.42 0.21 -7.88
N GLU A 37 19.95 0.42 -9.10
CA GLU A 37 20.36 -0.69 -9.99
C GLU A 37 21.55 -1.45 -9.42
N ARG A 38 22.55 -0.73 -8.92
CA ARG A 38 23.70 -1.34 -8.27
C ARG A 38 23.31 -2.17 -7.04
N VAL A 39 22.36 -1.69 -6.24
CA VAL A 39 21.87 -2.44 -5.06
C VAL A 39 21.17 -3.72 -5.48
N LEU A 40 20.41 -3.70 -6.59
CA LEU A 40 19.72 -4.89 -7.11
C LEU A 40 20.69 -5.94 -7.66
N GLU A 41 21.83 -5.53 -8.22
CA GLU A 41 22.88 -6.44 -8.69
C GLU A 41 23.62 -7.13 -7.55
N GLU A 42 23.86 -6.43 -6.45
CA GLU A 42 24.54 -6.97 -5.25
C GLU A 42 23.60 -7.82 -4.38
N LEU A 43 22.27 -7.63 -4.50
CA LEU A 43 21.28 -8.30 -3.65
C LEU A 43 20.93 -9.71 -4.16
N ASP A 44 21.05 -10.71 -3.29
CA ASP A 44 20.50 -12.04 -3.52
C ASP A 44 18.96 -12.02 -3.42
N LEU A 45 18.31 -11.81 -4.57
CA LEU A 45 16.86 -11.73 -4.69
C LEU A 45 16.16 -13.05 -4.32
N GLU A 46 16.78 -14.21 -4.57
CA GLU A 46 16.17 -15.49 -4.25
C GLU A 46 16.04 -15.67 -2.74
N LYS A 47 17.13 -15.43 -2.00
CA LYS A 47 17.12 -15.47 -0.54
C LYS A 47 16.23 -14.39 0.05
N PHE A 48 16.25 -13.18 -0.50
CA PHE A 48 15.42 -12.08 -0.05
C PHE A 48 13.93 -12.42 -0.17
N GLU A 49 13.49 -12.86 -1.35
CA GLU A 49 12.09 -13.18 -1.57
C GLU A 49 11.61 -14.35 -0.71
N GLU A 50 12.44 -15.38 -0.52
CA GLU A 50 12.10 -16.52 0.32
C GLU A 50 11.92 -16.12 1.79
N MET A 51 12.72 -15.17 2.27
CA MET A 51 12.63 -14.65 3.64
C MET A 51 11.40 -13.77 3.85
N PHE A 52 11.06 -12.94 2.86
CA PHE A 52 10.01 -11.94 2.99
C PHE A 52 8.67 -12.37 2.38
N LYS A 53 8.54 -13.52 1.73
CA LYS A 53 7.28 -13.94 1.11
C LYS A 53 6.11 -13.94 2.10
N THR A 54 4.95 -13.46 1.64
CA THR A 54 3.71 -13.52 2.42
C THR A 54 3.18 -14.95 2.50
N LYS A 55 2.48 -15.30 3.60
CA LYS A 55 1.78 -16.60 3.70
C LYS A 55 0.67 -16.75 2.65
N ALA A 56 0.06 -15.63 2.25
CA ALA A 56 -0.95 -15.56 1.21
C ALA A 56 -0.30 -15.39 -0.18
N GLN A 57 0.47 -16.39 -0.59
CA GLN A 57 0.75 -16.57 -2.01
C GLN A 57 -0.59 -16.90 -2.67
N GLY A 58 -1.08 -16.04 -3.55
CA GLY A 58 -2.30 -16.36 -4.30
C GLY A 58 -2.12 -17.63 -5.12
N PRO A 59 -3.17 -18.12 -5.82
CA PRO A 59 -2.97 -19.09 -6.90
C PRO A 59 -1.80 -18.59 -7.78
N VAL A 60 -0.87 -19.48 -8.12
CA VAL A 60 0.31 -19.18 -8.95
C VAL A 60 -0.15 -18.27 -10.10
N VAL A 61 0.32 -17.04 -10.08
CA VAL A 61 -0.15 -16.00 -11.01
C VAL A 61 0.49 -16.34 -12.36
N ASP A 62 -0.19 -17.17 -13.14
CA ASP A 62 0.10 -17.24 -14.56
C ASP A 62 -0.19 -15.85 -15.15
N LEU A 63 0.70 -15.38 -16.01
CA LEU A 63 0.83 -14.00 -16.49
C LEU A 63 -0.29 -13.58 -17.46
N SER A 64 -1.48 -14.17 -17.37
CA SER A 64 -2.62 -13.78 -18.20
C SER A 64 -3.97 -13.92 -17.48
N CYS A 65 -4.85 -12.97 -17.79
CA CYS A 65 -6.30 -13.00 -17.56
C CYS A 65 -6.85 -12.24 -16.32
N SER A 66 -7.21 -10.98 -16.60
CA SER A 66 -8.51 -10.35 -16.33
C SER A 66 -9.33 -10.86 -15.13
N LYS A 67 -9.30 -10.09 -14.03
CA LYS A 67 -10.20 -10.31 -12.89
C LYS A 67 -11.64 -9.90 -13.25
N SER A 68 -12.53 -10.86 -13.36
CA SER A 68 -13.98 -10.67 -13.41
C SER A 68 -14.51 -10.26 -12.03
N LYS A 69 -15.41 -9.27 -12.04
CA LYS A 69 -16.12 -8.71 -10.88
C LYS A 69 -17.13 -9.73 -10.34
N VAL A 70 -17.33 -9.72 -9.02
CA VAL A 70 -18.58 -10.19 -8.40
C VAL A 70 -19.12 -9.11 -7.47
N SER A 71 -20.42 -8.88 -7.62
CA SER A 71 -21.23 -7.78 -7.12
C SER A 71 -21.79 -8.05 -5.72
N THR A 72 -22.19 -6.98 -5.02
CA THR A 72 -23.38 -6.97 -4.15
C THR A 72 -23.80 -5.52 -3.91
N LYS A 73 -25.04 -5.19 -4.31
CA LYS A 73 -25.65 -3.87 -4.10
C LYS A 73 -25.91 -3.65 -2.61
N ALA A 74 -25.51 -2.49 -2.08
CA ALA A 74 -26.06 -1.87 -0.89
C ALA A 74 -25.94 -0.35 -1.01
N VAL A 75 -27.05 0.35 -0.72
CA VAL A 75 -27.30 1.81 -0.59
C VAL A 75 -26.11 2.74 -0.89
N ASN A 76 -26.33 3.71 -1.79
CA ASN A 76 -25.38 4.79 -2.18
C ASN A 76 -24.89 5.64 -0.97
N LYS A 77 -24.05 5.06 -0.11
CA LYS A 77 -23.18 5.81 0.80
C LYS A 77 -21.84 5.93 0.10
N VAL A 78 -21.52 7.13 -0.36
CA VAL A 78 -20.18 7.44 -0.90
C VAL A 78 -19.19 7.29 0.25
N GLN A 79 -18.37 6.24 0.23
CA GLN A 79 -17.26 6.07 1.15
C GLN A 79 -15.99 6.58 0.45
N LEU A 80 -15.39 7.65 1.00
CA LEU A 80 -14.15 8.24 0.47
C LEU A 80 -12.88 7.54 1.00
N LEU A 81 -13.01 6.77 2.08
CA LEU A 81 -11.92 6.03 2.70
C LEU A 81 -11.90 4.58 2.18
N ASP A 82 -10.71 3.99 2.07
CA ASP A 82 -10.57 2.57 1.75
C ASP A 82 -11.19 1.68 2.85
N ALA A 83 -11.47 0.42 2.50
CA ALA A 83 -12.18 -0.51 3.38
C ALA A 83 -11.44 -0.77 4.71
N ASN A 84 -10.12 -0.82 4.69
CA ASN A 84 -9.32 -1.13 5.87
C ASN A 84 -9.30 0.06 6.82
N ARG A 85 -9.09 1.27 6.28
CA ARG A 85 -9.13 2.51 7.05
C ARG A 85 -10.53 2.79 7.61
N SER A 86 -11.58 2.55 6.82
CA SER A 86 -12.98 2.67 7.27
C SER A 86 -13.29 1.71 8.43
N LYS A 87 -12.85 0.45 8.35
CA LYS A 87 -13.02 -0.54 9.41
C LYS A 87 -12.33 -0.11 10.70
N ASN A 88 -11.08 0.34 10.60
CA ASN A 88 -10.31 0.78 11.77
C ASN A 88 -10.96 2.01 12.43
N LEU A 89 -11.43 2.98 11.64
CA LEU A 89 -12.16 4.14 12.15
C LEU A 89 -13.42 3.73 12.91
N ALA A 90 -14.21 2.79 12.36
CA ALA A 90 -15.41 2.29 13.01
C ALA A 90 -15.12 1.60 14.35
N ILE A 91 -14.03 0.81 14.45
CA ILE A 91 -13.59 0.19 15.70
C ILE A 91 -13.21 1.27 16.72
N THR A 92 -12.44 2.28 16.31
CA THR A 92 -12.03 3.38 17.19
C THR A 92 -13.23 4.17 17.70
N LEU A 93 -14.17 4.54 16.83
CA LEU A 93 -15.38 5.27 17.23
C LEU A 93 -16.25 4.45 18.19
N ARG A 94 -16.41 3.15 17.91
CA ARG A 94 -17.14 2.24 18.80
C ARG A 94 -16.48 2.13 20.18
N LYS A 95 -15.15 2.12 20.23
CA LYS A 95 -14.40 2.07 21.49
C LYS A 95 -14.41 3.40 22.26
N ALA A 96 -14.37 4.52 21.54
CA ALA A 96 -14.43 5.85 22.14
C ALA A 96 -15.81 6.12 22.79
N ASN A 97 -16.88 5.58 22.20
CA ASN A 97 -18.25 5.74 22.68
C ASN A 97 -18.62 7.22 22.90
N LYS A 98 -18.24 8.07 21.94
CA LYS A 98 -18.47 9.50 21.91
C LYS A 98 -19.05 9.90 20.56
N THR A 99 -19.92 10.90 20.56
CA THR A 99 -20.42 11.47 19.31
C THR A 99 -19.33 12.28 18.62
N THR A 100 -19.50 12.51 17.33
CA THR A 100 -18.59 13.35 16.54
C THR A 100 -18.46 14.76 17.11
N GLU A 101 -19.56 15.31 17.64
CA GLU A 101 -19.61 16.66 18.22
C GLU A 101 -18.81 16.74 19.52
N GLU A 102 -18.94 15.72 20.39
CA GLU A 102 -18.17 15.64 21.64
C GLU A 102 -16.66 15.57 21.36
N ILE A 103 -16.25 14.76 20.38
CA ILE A 103 -14.85 14.62 19.97
C ILE A 103 -14.32 15.94 19.43
N CYS A 104 -15.06 16.59 18.52
CA CYS A 104 -14.66 17.88 17.95
C CYS A 104 -14.53 18.96 19.02
N LYS A 105 -15.50 19.06 19.93
CA LYS A 105 -15.47 20.05 21.02
C LYS A 105 -14.28 19.83 21.95
N ALA A 106 -13.97 18.58 22.29
CA ALA A 106 -12.83 18.26 23.15
C ALA A 106 -11.48 18.64 22.51
N ILE A 107 -11.36 18.60 21.18
CA ILE A 107 -10.13 19.00 20.46
C ILE A 107 -10.03 20.52 20.32
N GLN A 108 -11.15 21.22 20.23
CA GLN A 108 -11.21 22.69 20.07
C GLN A 108 -11.07 23.46 21.38
N THR A 109 -10.91 22.77 22.52
CA THR A 109 -10.64 23.36 23.83
C THR A 109 -9.13 23.42 24.05
#